data_AF-A0A2E7L127-F1
#
_entry.id   AF-A0A2E7L127-F1
#
_cell.length_a   1.000
_cell.length_b   1.000
_cell.length_c   1.000
_cell.angle_alpha   90.00
_cell.angle_beta   90.00
_cell.angle_gamma   90.00
#
_symmetry.space_group_name_H-M   'P 1'
#
loop_
_entity.id
_entity.type
_entity.pdbx_description
1 polymer ?
#
loop_
_entity_poly.entity_id
_entity_poly.type
_entity_poly.pdbx_seq_one_letter_code
_entity_poly.pdbx_strand_id
1 'polypeptide(L)'
;MKSWPSLVLLVALWAVVLHLLLTPEIVAPDATSDNTASSADAAAPRTAAPLPAEGTAIGHGVPHRNPIFPDMNQGGSGQQRHASVLLGGWLFGALQIALFTGLLAWSAGLPAAAQTQQSAARQSHSWLLPGLFVFGGLVFEVVFALLCRSYQISMLDPANTRFLGSFPEATTWLLFGIWFAPGVFVALYVLFFDRWIFSPQAETQFAALVAARTAAREHPVEEV
;
A
#
# COMPACT_ATOMS: atom_id res chain seq x y z
N MET A 1 2.07 24.31 -22.47
CA MET A 1 2.61 24.86 -21.20
C MET A 1 1.77 24.33 -20.04
N LYS A 2 2.44 23.83 -18.99
CA LYS A 2 2.01 23.82 -17.58
C LYS A 2 1.09 22.67 -17.09
N SER A 3 1.66 21.45 -16.97
CA SER A 3 1.19 20.36 -16.09
C SER A 3 1.61 20.52 -14.61
N TRP A 4 2.09 21.71 -14.23
CA TRP A 4 2.49 22.02 -12.85
C TRP A 4 1.42 21.85 -11.77
N PRO A 5 0.11 22.08 -11.97
CA PRO A 5 -0.83 22.00 -10.85
C PRO A 5 -0.91 20.59 -10.24
N SER A 6 -0.72 19.55 -11.05
CA SER A 6 -0.79 18.16 -10.57
C SER A 6 0.47 17.73 -9.84
N LEU A 7 1.64 18.25 -10.24
CA LEU A 7 2.89 17.99 -9.54
C LEU A 7 2.92 18.74 -8.20
N VAL A 8 2.37 19.96 -8.15
CA VAL A 8 2.23 20.73 -6.90
C VAL A 8 1.21 20.09 -5.96
N LEU A 9 0.06 19.62 -6.47
CA LEU A 9 -0.91 18.86 -5.66
C LEU A 9 -0.34 17.56 -5.14
N LEU A 10 0.41 16.83 -5.98
CA LEU A 10 1.07 15.59 -5.58
C LEU A 10 2.12 15.84 -4.50
N VAL A 11 2.95 16.88 -4.64
CA VAL A 11 3.96 17.27 -3.64
C VAL A 11 3.32 17.79 -2.36
N ALA A 12 2.27 18.61 -2.45
CA ALA A 12 1.56 19.12 -1.27
C ALA A 12 0.86 17.99 -0.50
N LEU A 13 0.25 17.03 -1.22
CA LEU A 13 -0.38 15.87 -0.61
C LEU A 13 0.66 14.90 -0.04
N TRP A 14 1.79 14.69 -0.74
CA TRP A 14 2.93 13.95 -0.20
C TRP A 14 3.46 14.60 1.07
N ALA A 15 3.54 15.93 1.13
CA ALA A 15 3.93 16.65 2.33
C ALA A 15 2.92 16.45 3.48
N VAL A 16 1.61 16.34 3.20
CA VAL A 16 0.58 16.02 4.20
C VAL A 16 0.71 14.59 4.69
N VAL A 17 0.95 13.62 3.80
CA VAL A 17 1.19 12.21 4.17
C VAL A 17 2.47 12.10 5.01
N LEU A 18 3.54 12.75 4.57
CA LEU A 18 4.81 12.85 5.31
C LEU A 18 4.57 13.49 6.68
N HIS A 19 3.78 14.57 6.75
CA HIS A 19 3.47 15.27 7.99
C HIS A 19 2.63 14.41 8.94
N LEU A 20 1.63 13.66 8.45
CA LEU A 20 0.83 12.73 9.26
C LEU A 20 1.64 11.55 9.81
N LEU A 21 2.68 11.12 9.10
CA LEU A 21 3.53 10.02 9.52
C LEU A 21 4.71 10.46 10.39
N LEU A 22 5.24 11.66 10.13
CA LEU A 22 6.37 12.24 10.85
C LEU A 22 5.97 13.10 12.02
N THR A 23 4.69 13.49 12.19
CA THR A 23 4.24 14.09 13.44
C THR A 23 4.23 13.00 14.51
N PRO A 24 5.20 13.02 15.45
CA PRO A 24 5.07 12.19 16.62
C PRO A 24 3.97 12.86 17.44
N GLU A 25 2.80 12.25 17.55
CA GLU A 25 2.04 12.50 18.78
C GLU A 25 2.95 12.06 19.92
N ILE A 26 3.43 13.06 20.64
CA ILE A 26 4.25 12.96 21.83
C ILE A 26 3.43 12.19 22.85
N VAL A 27 3.67 10.88 22.92
CA VAL A 27 3.54 10.16 24.18
C VAL A 27 4.96 10.10 24.71
N ALA A 28 5.33 11.10 25.49
CA ALA A 28 6.45 10.97 26.40
C ALA A 28 6.07 9.86 27.40
N PRO A 29 6.80 8.74 27.47
CA PRO A 29 6.80 7.99 28.71
C PRO A 29 7.62 8.83 29.70
N ASP A 30 6.96 9.30 30.76
CA ASP A 30 7.65 9.69 31.99
C ASP A 30 8.60 8.54 32.35
N ALA A 31 9.88 8.74 32.08
CA ALA A 31 10.97 7.87 32.50
C ALA A 31 11.24 8.12 33.99
N THR A 32 10.25 7.86 34.82
CA THR A 32 10.33 7.88 36.28
C THR A 32 9.54 6.70 36.84
N SER A 33 10.07 5.49 36.66
CA SER A 33 9.92 4.44 37.67
C SER A 33 11.04 3.40 37.55
N ASP A 34 11.97 3.49 38.50
CA ASP A 34 12.58 2.38 39.22
C ASP A 34 13.26 1.26 38.43
N ASN A 35 14.50 1.55 38.00
CA ASN A 35 15.54 0.53 37.79
C ASN A 35 16.53 0.54 38.97
N THR A 36 16.06 0.21 40.17
CA THR A 36 16.90 -0.23 41.29
C THR A 36 16.26 -1.41 42.02
N ALA A 37 16.27 -2.57 41.38
CA ALA A 37 16.15 -3.86 42.06
C ALA A 37 16.77 -4.96 41.20
N SER A 38 18.10 -4.99 41.15
CA SER A 38 18.84 -6.19 40.76
C SER A 38 19.93 -6.44 41.79
N SER A 39 19.98 -7.70 42.24
CA SER A 39 20.96 -8.35 43.10
C SER A 39 20.92 -8.08 44.61
N ALA A 40 20.13 -8.89 45.33
CA ALA A 40 20.56 -9.54 46.58
C ALA A 40 19.58 -10.66 46.98
N ASP A 41 20.11 -11.90 47.05
CA ASP A 41 19.79 -12.99 47.98
C ASP A 41 18.32 -13.45 48.19
N ALA A 42 17.94 -14.64 47.72
CA ALA A 42 18.15 -15.96 48.35
C ALA A 42 17.03 -16.36 49.35
N ALA A 43 16.36 -17.47 49.00
CA ALA A 43 15.63 -18.41 49.85
C ALA A 43 14.38 -17.94 50.66
N ALA A 44 13.18 -18.27 50.18
CA ALA A 44 11.98 -18.55 51.00
C ALA A 44 10.88 -19.29 50.20
N PRO A 45 10.01 -20.09 50.85
CA PRO A 45 9.23 -21.16 50.21
C PRO A 45 7.94 -20.69 49.53
N ARG A 46 7.49 -21.50 48.56
CA ARG A 46 6.25 -21.33 47.78
C ARG A 46 5.01 -21.39 48.68
N THR A 47 4.36 -20.24 48.91
CA THR A 47 2.96 -20.18 49.34
C THR A 47 2.12 -19.62 48.19
N ALA A 48 1.13 -20.41 47.76
CA ALA A 48 0.18 -20.07 46.71
C ALA A 48 -0.62 -18.83 47.10
N ALA A 49 -0.45 -17.73 46.36
CA ALA A 49 -1.30 -16.56 46.44
C ALA A 49 -2.59 -16.80 45.61
N PRO A 50 -3.76 -16.33 46.07
CA PRO A 50 -5.02 -16.51 45.36
C PRO A 50 -5.05 -15.64 44.09
N LEU A 51 -5.59 -16.22 43.01
CA LEU A 51 -5.76 -15.54 41.72
C LEU A 51 -6.68 -14.32 41.86
N PRO A 52 -6.26 -13.11 41.44
CA PRO A 52 -7.17 -11.97 41.41
C PRO A 52 -8.17 -12.10 40.25
N ALA A 53 -9.43 -11.86 40.64
CA ALA A 53 -10.67 -11.75 39.89
C ALA A 53 -10.59 -11.62 38.36
N GLU A 54 -11.39 -12.51 37.76
CA GLU A 54 -11.88 -12.56 36.38
C GLU A 54 -12.31 -11.18 35.85
N GLY A 55 -11.39 -10.52 35.14
CA GLY A 55 -11.75 -9.41 34.27
C GLY A 55 -12.36 -9.99 33.01
N THR A 56 -13.64 -9.68 32.77
CA THR A 56 -14.41 -10.03 31.56
C THR A 56 -13.59 -9.83 30.29
N ALA A 57 -13.02 -10.92 29.81
CA ALA A 57 -12.25 -10.97 28.58
C ALA A 57 -13.23 -10.91 27.41
N ILE A 58 -13.32 -9.74 26.77
CA ILE A 58 -13.98 -9.62 25.48
C ILE A 58 -13.11 -10.36 24.47
N GLY A 59 -13.45 -11.63 24.20
CA GLY A 59 -13.27 -12.37 22.93
C GLY A 59 -11.89 -12.49 22.28
N HIS A 60 -10.81 -11.98 22.88
CA HIS A 60 -9.49 -11.94 22.25
C HIS A 60 -8.48 -12.51 23.24
N GLY A 61 -7.68 -13.49 22.77
CA GLY A 61 -6.83 -14.34 23.61
C GLY A 61 -6.05 -13.56 24.67
N VAL A 62 -6.02 -14.09 25.89
CA VAL A 62 -5.28 -13.47 26.99
C VAL A 62 -3.78 -13.51 26.63
N PRO A 63 -3.10 -12.36 26.54
CA PRO A 63 -1.66 -12.36 26.31
C PRO A 63 -0.99 -13.15 27.43
N HIS A 64 -0.17 -14.14 27.07
CA HIS A 64 0.63 -14.88 28.06
C HIS A 64 1.56 -13.89 28.77
N ARG A 65 1.16 -13.45 29.97
CA ARG A 65 1.96 -12.54 30.78
C ARG A 65 3.23 -13.29 31.22
N ASN A 66 4.38 -12.75 30.83
CA ASN A 66 5.67 -13.09 31.43
C ASN A 66 5.54 -12.80 32.94
N PRO A 67 5.45 -13.84 33.80
CA PRO A 67 6.53 -14.81 34.01
C PRO A 67 6.16 -16.29 33.82
N ILE A 68 4.96 -16.62 33.34
CA ILE A 68 4.47 -18.02 33.37
C ILE A 68 5.17 -18.90 32.32
N PHE A 69 5.48 -18.34 31.15
CA PHE A 69 6.16 -19.06 30.06
C PHE A 69 7.26 -18.17 29.43
N PRO A 70 8.38 -17.95 30.12
CA PRO A 70 9.45 -17.06 29.64
C PRO A 70 10.06 -17.54 28.31
N ASP A 71 10.11 -18.85 28.08
CA ASP A 71 10.66 -19.47 26.86
C ASP A 71 9.80 -19.21 25.61
N MET A 72 8.56 -18.72 25.76
CA MET A 72 7.70 -18.33 24.64
C MET A 72 8.01 -16.92 24.13
N ASN A 73 8.76 -16.11 24.87
CA ASN A 73 9.14 -14.75 24.46
C ASN A 73 10.53 -14.72 23.81
N GLN A 74 10.70 -15.43 22.69
CA GLN A 74 11.99 -15.56 22.01
C GLN A 74 12.37 -14.33 21.17
N GLY A 75 11.39 -13.49 20.83
CA GLY A 75 11.59 -12.37 19.92
C GLY A 75 11.77 -11.00 20.58
N GLY A 76 11.65 -10.87 21.90
CA GLY A 76 11.62 -9.56 22.57
C GLY A 76 10.35 -8.75 22.25
N SER A 77 10.37 -7.44 22.50
CA SER A 77 9.21 -6.58 22.21
C SER A 77 9.08 -6.28 20.71
N GLY A 78 7.87 -5.98 20.24
CA GLY A 78 7.64 -5.56 18.85
C GLY A 78 8.47 -4.34 18.47
N GLN A 79 8.59 -3.37 19.39
CA GLN A 79 9.42 -2.19 19.22
C GLN A 79 10.90 -2.53 19.00
N GLN A 80 11.48 -3.44 19.79
CA GLN A 80 12.88 -3.86 19.65
C GLN A 80 13.16 -4.49 18.28
N ARG A 81 12.20 -5.23 17.73
CA ARG A 81 12.37 -5.93 16.45
C ARG A 81 12.21 -5.01 15.23
N HIS A 82 11.27 -4.06 15.28
CA HIS A 82 10.80 -3.41 14.06
C HIS A 82 11.08 -1.90 13.99
N ALA A 83 11.44 -1.24 15.10
CA ALA A 83 11.61 0.22 15.13
C ALA A 83 12.60 0.74 14.07
N SER A 84 13.71 0.03 13.85
CA SER A 84 14.76 0.42 12.89
C SER A 84 14.38 0.21 11.43
N VAL A 85 13.50 -0.76 11.14
CA VAL A 85 13.12 -1.13 9.76
C VAL A 85 11.81 -0.52 9.31
N LEU A 86 10.98 -0.04 10.24
CA LEU A 86 9.66 0.55 9.94
C LEU A 86 9.73 1.69 8.93
N LEU A 87 10.61 2.66 9.17
CA LEU A 87 10.75 3.82 8.30
C LEU A 87 11.25 3.40 6.90
N GLY A 88 12.25 2.52 6.85
CA GLY A 88 12.78 2.01 5.59
C GLY A 88 11.74 1.22 4.80
N GLY A 89 10.98 0.36 5.47
CA GLY A 89 9.88 -0.40 4.86
C GLY A 89 8.78 0.50 4.33
N TRP A 90 8.39 1.53 5.09
CA TRP A 90 7.40 2.50 4.64
C TRP A 90 7.89 3.30 3.42
N LEU A 91 9.10 3.87 3.47
CA LEU A 91 9.68 4.62 2.35
C LEU A 91 9.79 3.76 1.09
N PHE A 92 10.24 2.52 1.24
CA PHE A 92 10.37 1.58 0.12
C PHE A 92 9.00 1.21 -0.47
N GLY A 93 7.98 1.00 0.36
CA GLY A 93 6.61 0.74 -0.09
C GLY A 93 5.99 1.95 -0.80
N ALA A 94 6.11 3.14 -0.21
CA ALA A 94 5.60 4.38 -0.80
C ALA A 94 6.27 4.68 -2.16
N LEU A 95 7.59 4.49 -2.25
CA LEU A 95 8.32 4.63 -3.51
C LEU A 95 7.85 3.64 -4.58
N GLN A 96 7.60 2.38 -4.22
CA GLN A 96 7.06 1.40 -5.17
C GLN A 96 5.68 1.81 -5.68
N ILE A 97 4.79 2.23 -4.78
CA ILE A 97 3.43 2.69 -5.15
C ILE A 97 3.53 3.89 -6.10
N ALA A 98 4.32 4.89 -5.75
CA ALA A 98 4.54 6.08 -6.56
C ALA A 98 5.15 5.73 -7.93
N LEU A 99 6.10 4.80 -7.97
CA LEU A 99 6.73 4.36 -9.22
C LEU A 99 5.71 3.64 -10.12
N PHE A 100 4.99 2.64 -9.61
CA PHE A 100 4.02 1.89 -10.43
C PHE A 100 2.90 2.79 -10.94
N THR A 101 2.30 3.58 -10.06
CA THR A 101 1.18 4.46 -10.44
C THR A 101 1.65 5.59 -11.35
N GLY A 102 2.87 6.10 -11.14
CA GLY A 102 3.53 7.06 -12.02
C GLY A 102 3.82 6.50 -13.41
N LEU A 103 4.30 5.26 -13.52
CA LEU A 103 4.53 4.58 -14.80
C LEU A 103 3.21 4.33 -15.55
N LEU A 104 2.14 3.95 -14.84
CA LEU A 104 0.80 3.77 -15.42
C LEU A 104 0.19 5.10 -15.88
N ALA A 105 0.32 6.15 -15.07
CA ALA A 105 -0.14 7.49 -15.44
C ALA A 105 0.65 8.04 -16.64
N TRP A 106 1.97 7.79 -16.66
CA TRP A 106 2.84 8.15 -17.78
C TRP A 106 2.44 7.40 -19.04
N SER A 107 2.29 6.07 -18.99
CA SER A 107 1.92 5.27 -20.17
C SER A 107 0.55 5.65 -20.71
N ALA A 108 -0.40 5.99 -19.83
CA ALA A 108 -1.71 6.52 -20.19
C ALA A 108 -1.66 7.96 -20.76
N GLY A 109 -0.65 8.75 -20.39
CA GLY A 109 -0.50 10.16 -20.73
C GLY A 109 0.45 10.45 -21.89
N LEU A 110 1.21 9.45 -22.36
CA LEU A 110 2.08 9.60 -23.52
C LEU A 110 1.24 10.00 -24.74
N PRO A 111 1.52 11.15 -25.37
CA PRO A 111 0.96 11.42 -26.68
C PRO A 111 1.44 10.30 -27.60
N ALA A 112 0.51 9.69 -28.33
CA ALA A 112 0.79 8.74 -29.40
C ALA A 112 1.50 9.45 -30.58
N ALA A 113 2.69 9.99 -30.30
CA ALA A 113 3.63 10.58 -31.24
C ALA A 113 4.59 9.52 -31.79
N ALA A 114 4.65 8.33 -31.17
CA ALA A 114 5.30 7.13 -31.72
C ALA A 114 4.32 6.17 -32.43
N GLN A 115 3.01 6.49 -32.44
CA GLN A 115 1.95 5.72 -33.11
C GLN A 115 1.21 6.61 -34.10
N THR A 116 1.75 6.63 -35.32
CA THR A 116 1.11 6.85 -36.63
C THR A 116 -0.31 7.47 -36.60
N GLN A 117 -0.44 8.76 -36.97
CA GLN A 117 -1.64 9.47 -37.47
C GLN A 117 -3.02 9.35 -36.74
N GLN A 118 -3.22 8.48 -35.76
CA GLN A 118 -4.52 8.11 -35.17
C GLN A 118 -4.96 9.00 -34.00
N SER A 119 -4.14 9.97 -33.60
CA SER A 119 -4.22 10.60 -32.27
C SER A 119 -5.07 11.87 -32.20
N ALA A 120 -5.48 12.46 -33.33
CA ALA A 120 -6.17 13.76 -33.35
C ALA A 120 -7.56 13.72 -32.70
N ALA A 121 -8.26 12.57 -32.70
CA ALA A 121 -9.59 12.44 -32.09
C ALA A 121 -9.57 12.07 -30.60
N ARG A 122 -8.42 11.64 -30.04
CA ARG A 122 -8.26 11.30 -28.61
C ARG A 122 -7.92 12.50 -27.72
N GLN A 123 -7.68 13.66 -28.31
CA GLN A 123 -6.99 14.79 -27.67
C GLN A 123 -7.86 15.63 -26.71
N SER A 124 -9.20 15.51 -26.75
CA SER A 124 -10.10 16.30 -25.90
C SER A 124 -10.27 15.76 -24.47
N HIS A 125 -9.98 14.46 -24.22
CA HIS A 125 -10.22 13.82 -22.91
C HIS A 125 -8.96 13.21 -22.27
N SER A 126 -7.77 13.68 -22.66
CA SER A 126 -6.48 13.04 -22.37
C SER A 126 -5.97 13.20 -20.92
N TRP A 127 -6.53 14.11 -20.11
CA TRP A 127 -6.07 14.33 -18.74
C TRP A 127 -6.78 13.47 -17.68
N LEU A 128 -8.03 13.06 -17.92
CA LEU A 128 -8.80 12.32 -16.92
C LEU A 128 -8.22 10.95 -16.62
N LEU A 129 -7.62 10.31 -17.62
CA LEU A 129 -7.05 8.96 -17.50
C LEU A 129 -5.77 8.93 -16.65
N PRO A 130 -4.73 9.73 -16.97
CA PRO A 130 -3.55 9.83 -16.10
C PRO A 130 -3.93 10.32 -14.71
N GLY A 131 -4.88 11.25 -14.63
CA GLY A 131 -5.42 11.74 -13.36
C GLY A 131 -6.05 10.63 -12.50
N LEU A 132 -6.73 9.67 -13.11
CA LEU A 132 -7.34 8.53 -12.39
C LEU A 132 -6.29 7.58 -11.82
N PHE A 133 -5.22 7.29 -12.56
CA PHE A 133 -4.12 6.46 -12.06
C PHE A 133 -3.36 7.14 -10.92
N VAL A 134 -3.11 8.45 -11.04
CA VAL A 134 -2.50 9.23 -9.96
C VAL A 134 -3.41 9.26 -8.74
N PHE A 135 -4.70 9.54 -8.92
CA PHE A 135 -5.67 9.54 -7.82
C PHE A 135 -5.77 8.16 -7.14
N GLY A 136 -5.87 7.08 -7.92
CA GLY A 136 -5.89 5.72 -7.39
C GLY A 136 -4.60 5.37 -6.64
N GLY A 137 -3.45 5.79 -7.15
CA GLY A 137 -2.17 5.64 -6.48
C GLY A 137 -2.10 6.39 -5.14
N LEU A 138 -2.60 7.62 -5.10
CA LEU A 138 -2.67 8.41 -3.87
C LEU A 138 -3.58 7.78 -2.82
N VAL A 139 -4.76 7.28 -3.23
CA VAL A 139 -5.66 6.55 -2.32
C VAL A 139 -4.96 5.29 -1.79
N PHE A 140 -4.26 4.56 -2.66
CA PHE A 140 -3.52 3.37 -2.26
C PHE A 140 -2.38 3.67 -1.29
N GLU A 141 -1.66 4.78 -1.51
CA GLU A 141 -0.60 5.26 -0.63
C GLU A 141 -1.13 5.66 0.75
N VAL A 142 -2.28 6.34 0.82
CA VAL A 142 -2.95 6.67 2.09
C VAL A 142 -3.33 5.40 2.86
N VAL A 143 -3.93 4.42 2.18
CA VAL A 143 -4.27 3.13 2.80
C VAL A 143 -3.02 2.41 3.33
N PHE A 144 -1.94 2.42 2.54
CA PHE A 144 -0.66 1.83 2.96
C PHE A 144 -0.05 2.56 4.16
N ALA A 145 -0.10 3.89 4.19
CA ALA A 145 0.33 4.69 5.33
C ALA A 145 -0.49 4.37 6.60
N LEU A 146 -1.82 4.25 6.48
CA LEU A 146 -2.70 3.86 7.60
C LEU A 146 -2.38 2.46 8.12
N LEU A 147 -2.08 1.52 7.24
CA LEU A 147 -1.59 0.19 7.61
C LEU A 147 -0.29 0.27 8.42
N CYS A 148 0.72 0.99 7.91
CA CYS A 148 2.00 1.13 8.62
C CYS A 148 1.84 1.84 9.97
N ARG A 149 0.99 2.87 10.02
CA ARG A 149 0.73 3.64 11.24
C ARG A 149 0.00 2.81 12.30
N SER A 150 -1.08 2.13 11.93
CA SER A 150 -1.82 1.26 12.85
C SER A 150 -0.96 0.10 13.35
N TYR A 151 -0.08 -0.44 12.50
CA TYR A 151 0.92 -1.42 12.91
C TYR A 151 1.92 -0.83 13.92
N GLN A 152 2.46 0.36 13.67
CA GLN A 152 3.36 1.05 14.60
C GLN A 152 2.70 1.27 15.97
N ILE A 153 1.45 1.73 16.00
CA ILE A 153 0.69 1.94 17.25
C ILE A 153 0.54 0.63 18.01
N SER A 154 0.17 -0.47 17.33
CA SER A 154 0.02 -1.78 17.97
C SER A 154 1.31 -2.32 18.60
N MET A 155 2.48 -1.88 18.11
CA MET A 155 3.77 -2.27 18.69
C MET A 155 4.17 -1.42 19.90
N LEU A 156 3.75 -0.15 19.93
CA LEU A 156 4.04 0.76 21.04
C LEU A 156 3.11 0.50 22.22
N ASP A 157 1.85 0.14 21.95
CA ASP A 157 0.87 -0.21 22.98
C ASP A 157 0.13 -1.53 22.63
N PRO A 158 0.77 -2.69 22.87
CA PRO A 158 0.17 -3.99 22.57
C PRO A 158 -1.11 -4.27 23.37
N ALA A 159 -1.23 -3.69 24.57
CA ALA A 159 -2.36 -3.91 25.47
C ALA A 159 -3.63 -3.22 24.95
N ASN A 160 -3.50 -2.12 24.23
CA ASN A 160 -4.62 -1.36 23.65
C ASN A 160 -4.61 -1.42 22.11
N THR A 161 -4.34 -2.60 21.54
CA THR A 161 -4.44 -2.79 20.09
C THR A 161 -5.87 -2.50 19.64
N ARG A 162 -6.03 -1.57 18.69
CA ARG A 162 -7.34 -1.22 18.10
C ARG A 162 -7.79 -2.29 17.11
N PHE A 163 -9.07 -2.62 17.17
CA PHE A 163 -9.71 -3.57 16.27
C PHE A 163 -10.78 -2.88 15.44
N LEU A 164 -10.89 -3.25 14.17
CA LEU A 164 -12.02 -2.90 13.31
C LEU A 164 -12.77 -4.19 12.94
N GLY A 165 -13.94 -4.37 13.52
CA GLY A 165 -14.67 -5.64 13.43
C GLY A 165 -13.90 -6.76 14.14
N SER A 166 -13.61 -7.85 13.42
CA SER A 166 -12.94 -9.03 13.99
C SER A 166 -11.42 -9.02 13.85
N PHE A 167 -10.84 -7.99 13.22
CA PHE A 167 -9.42 -7.95 12.90
C PHE A 167 -8.73 -6.75 13.56
N PRO A 168 -7.43 -6.88 13.92
CA PRO A 168 -6.63 -5.71 14.25
C PRO A 168 -6.70 -4.67 13.14
N GLU A 169 -6.61 -3.39 13.50
CA GLU A 169 -6.73 -2.29 12.55
C GLU A 169 -5.75 -2.41 11.37
N ALA A 170 -4.48 -2.76 11.65
CA ALA A 170 -3.48 -2.98 10.60
C ALA A 170 -3.85 -4.12 9.64
N THR A 171 -4.38 -5.22 10.17
CA THR A 171 -4.84 -6.37 9.37
C THR A 171 -6.06 -5.99 8.52
N THR A 172 -6.93 -5.14 9.04
CA THR A 172 -8.08 -4.61 8.30
C THR A 172 -7.63 -3.80 7.09
N TRP A 173 -6.68 -2.87 7.26
CA TRP A 173 -6.12 -2.10 6.15
C TRP A 173 -5.44 -3.00 5.11
N LEU A 174 -4.77 -4.07 5.54
CA LEU A 174 -4.17 -5.05 4.65
C LEU A 174 -5.23 -5.78 3.79
N LEU A 175 -6.22 -6.39 4.45
CA LEU A 175 -7.21 -7.24 3.79
C LEU A 175 -8.23 -6.47 2.96
N PHE A 176 -8.71 -5.34 3.48
CA PHE A 176 -9.78 -4.58 2.82
C PHE A 176 -9.25 -3.39 2.02
N GLY A 177 -8.11 -2.85 2.42
CA GLY A 177 -7.46 -1.77 1.71
C GLY A 177 -6.53 -2.28 0.62
N ILE A 178 -5.42 -2.92 1.03
CA ILE A 178 -4.34 -3.28 0.10
C ILE A 178 -4.76 -4.36 -0.89
N TRP A 179 -5.39 -5.43 -0.40
CA TRP A 179 -5.80 -6.56 -1.23
C TRP A 179 -6.89 -6.24 -2.25
N PHE A 180 -7.73 -5.22 -2.01
CA PHE A 180 -8.75 -4.83 -2.99
C PHE A 180 -8.22 -3.93 -4.10
N ALA A 181 -7.07 -3.27 -3.90
CA ALA A 181 -6.52 -2.34 -4.89
C ALA A 181 -6.24 -2.97 -6.27
N PRO A 182 -5.65 -4.19 -6.38
CA PRO A 182 -5.52 -4.87 -7.68
C PRO A 182 -6.86 -5.06 -8.40
N GLY A 183 -7.95 -5.31 -7.65
CA GLY A 183 -9.29 -5.46 -8.21
C GLY A 183 -9.77 -4.20 -8.94
N VAL A 184 -9.43 -3.01 -8.43
CA VAL A 184 -9.73 -1.74 -9.09
C VAL A 184 -9.00 -1.62 -10.42
N PHE A 185 -7.71 -1.97 -10.47
CA PHE A 185 -6.94 -1.94 -11.71
C PHE A 185 -7.47 -2.95 -12.75
N VAL A 186 -7.88 -4.14 -12.31
CA VAL A 186 -8.53 -5.13 -13.18
C VAL A 186 -9.86 -4.59 -13.71
N ALA A 187 -10.69 -3.99 -12.86
CA ALA A 187 -11.95 -3.39 -13.29
C ALA A 187 -11.73 -2.27 -14.33
N LEU A 188 -10.76 -1.39 -14.08
CA LEU A 188 -10.37 -0.36 -15.06
C LEU A 188 -9.90 -0.99 -16.38
N TYR A 189 -9.06 -2.01 -16.31
CA TYR A 189 -8.58 -2.71 -17.50
C TYR A 189 -9.75 -3.29 -18.31
N VAL A 190 -10.67 -4.02 -17.68
CA VAL A 190 -11.80 -4.67 -18.36
C VAL A 190 -12.76 -3.63 -18.94
N LEU A 191 -13.15 -2.62 -18.16
CA LEU A 191 -14.13 -1.62 -18.58
C LEU A 191 -13.62 -0.70 -19.70
N PHE A 192 -12.31 -0.53 -19.81
CA PHE A 192 -11.71 0.33 -20.81
C PHE A 192 -10.87 -0.42 -21.86
N PHE A 193 -10.94 -1.76 -21.89
CA PHE A 193 -10.15 -2.60 -22.80
C PHE A 193 -10.33 -2.20 -24.27
N ASP A 194 -11.57 -2.11 -24.74
CA ASP A 194 -11.90 -1.75 -26.13
C ASP A 194 -11.44 -0.33 -26.47
N ARG A 195 -11.32 0.55 -25.47
CA ARG A 195 -10.86 1.91 -25.70
C ARG A 195 -9.34 2.03 -25.64
N TRP A 196 -8.67 1.17 -24.87
CA TRP A 196 -7.23 1.27 -24.57
C TRP A 196 -6.37 0.34 -25.42
N ILE A 197 -6.79 -0.92 -25.56
CA ILE A 197 -5.97 -1.99 -26.14
C ILE A 197 -6.47 -2.34 -27.54
N PHE A 198 -7.78 -2.55 -27.71
CA PHE A 198 -8.34 -3.00 -28.99
C PHE A 198 -9.41 -2.03 -29.51
N SER A 199 -8.95 -0.85 -29.94
CA SER A 199 -9.87 0.14 -30.51
C SER A 199 -10.44 -0.32 -31.86
N PRO A 200 -11.69 0.09 -32.21
CA PRO A 200 -12.25 -0.21 -33.53
C PRO A 200 -11.38 0.27 -34.70
N GLN A 201 -10.61 1.34 -34.49
CA GLN A 201 -9.65 1.82 -35.48
C GLN A 201 -8.41 0.92 -35.61
N ALA A 202 -7.97 0.29 -34.53
CA ALA A 202 -6.90 -0.69 -34.57
C ALA A 202 -7.37 -1.97 -35.28
N GLU A 203 -8.63 -2.35 -35.07
CA GLU A 203 -9.27 -3.47 -35.77
C GLU A 203 -9.33 -3.22 -37.28
N THR A 204 -9.75 -2.03 -37.74
CA THR A 204 -9.80 -1.73 -39.18
C THR A 204 -8.43 -1.68 -39.83
N GLN A 205 -7.42 -1.13 -39.15
CA GLN A 205 -6.04 -1.15 -39.64
C GLN A 205 -5.47 -2.56 -39.70
N PHE A 206 -5.74 -3.37 -38.68
CA PHE A 206 -5.33 -4.77 -38.67
C PHE A 206 -5.97 -5.53 -39.83
N ALA A 207 -7.27 -5.34 -40.06
CA ALA A 207 -7.98 -5.94 -41.20
C ALA A 207 -7.37 -5.50 -42.55
N ALA A 208 -7.00 -4.23 -42.70
CA ALA A 208 -6.35 -3.72 -43.91
C ALA A 208 -4.96 -4.35 -44.14
N LEU A 209 -4.16 -4.51 -43.09
CA LEU A 209 -2.84 -5.16 -43.16
C LEU A 209 -2.96 -6.65 -43.51
N VAL A 210 -3.96 -7.34 -42.95
CA VAL A 210 -4.24 -8.74 -43.29
C VAL A 210 -4.66 -8.86 -44.76
N ALA A 211 -5.57 -8.00 -45.23
CA ALA A 211 -6.01 -8.00 -46.63
C ALA A 211 -4.84 -7.74 -47.61
N ALA A 212 -4.00 -6.75 -47.32
CA ALA A 212 -2.82 -6.45 -48.14
C ALA A 212 -1.84 -7.63 -48.21
N ARG A 213 -1.62 -8.33 -47.08
CA ARG A 213 -0.72 -9.48 -47.01
C ARG A 213 -1.29 -10.71 -47.74
N THR A 214 -2.60 -10.92 -47.69
CA THR A 214 -3.26 -12.01 -48.42
C THR A 214 -3.18 -11.77 -49.93
N ALA A 215 -3.48 -10.55 -50.40
CA ALA A 215 -3.37 -10.19 -51.82
C ALA A 215 -1.94 -10.36 -52.37
N ALA A 216 -0.92 -9.99 -51.59
CA ALA A 216 0.49 -10.19 -51.96
C ALA A 216 0.92 -11.66 -52.02
N ARG A 217 0.21 -12.57 -51.33
CA ARG A 217 0.47 -14.02 -51.40
C ARG A 217 -0.19 -14.69 -52.59
N GLU A 218 -1.36 -14.22 -53.01
CA GLU A 218 -2.11 -14.78 -54.13
C GLU A 218 -1.53 -14.35 -55.50
N HIS A 219 -0.86 -13.21 -55.55
CA HIS A 219 -0.09 -12.75 -56.71
C HIS A 219 1.40 -12.65 -56.35
N PRO A 220 2.16 -13.77 -56.34
CA PRO A 220 3.60 -13.69 -56.21
C PRO A 220 4.12 -12.90 -57.41
N VAL A 221 4.75 -11.77 -57.14
CA VAL A 221 5.47 -10.98 -58.15
C VAL A 221 6.49 -11.93 -58.78
N GLU A 222 6.30 -12.29 -60.05
CA GLU A 222 7.35 -12.92 -60.85
C GLU A 222 8.48 -11.90 -60.96
N GLU A 223 9.51 -12.05 -60.13
CA GLU A 223 10.76 -11.31 -60.27
C GLU A 223 11.37 -11.68 -61.62
N VAL A 224 11.41 -10.69 -62.52
CA VAL A 224 12.10 -10.71 -63.83
C VAL A 224 13.54 -10.26 -63.64
#